data_AF-A0A959TKT0-F1
#
_entry.id   AF-A0A959TKT0-F1
#
_cell.length_a   1.000
_cell.length_b   1.000
_cell.length_c   1.000
_cell.angle_alpha   90.00
_cell.angle_beta   90.00
_cell.angle_gamma   90.00
#
_symmetry.space_group_name_H-M   'P 1'
#
loop_
_entity.id
_entity.type
_entity.pdbx_description
1 polymer ?
#
loop_
_entity_poly.entity_id
_entity_poly.type
_entity_poly.pdbx_seq_one_letter_code
_entity_poly.pdbx_strand_id
1 'polypeptide(L)'
;MNILQHWKLGFSSGYDLVAEEWTPTSLNLYWDLHCWEFNFNIIPIGVRKSFSFRINVKASILRDLKYEQRRPYGNNNNLLF
;
A
#
# COMPACT_ATOMS: atom_id res chain seq x y z
N MET A 1 -2.98 -15.54 -22.54
CA MET A 1 -2.35 -14.39 -21.86
C MET A 1 -3.26 -13.99 -20.71
N ASN A 2 -2.94 -14.40 -19.47
CA ASN A 2 -3.85 -14.22 -18.33
C ASN A 2 -3.29 -13.12 -17.42
N ILE A 3 -3.74 -11.90 -17.67
CA ILE A 3 -3.23 -10.65 -17.07
C ILE A 3 -3.65 -10.52 -15.59
N LEU A 4 -4.56 -11.35 -15.08
CA LEU A 4 -5.18 -11.20 -13.75
C LEU A 4 -4.88 -12.32 -12.75
N GLN A 5 -3.90 -13.20 -13.01
CA GLN A 5 -3.83 -14.46 -12.26
C GLN A 5 -3.23 -14.40 -10.85
N HIS A 6 -2.53 -13.33 -10.46
CA HIS A 6 -1.83 -13.33 -9.17
C HIS A 6 -2.03 -12.01 -8.40
N TRP A 7 -3.19 -11.88 -7.77
CA TRP A 7 -3.41 -10.85 -6.75
C TRP A 7 -3.40 -11.50 -5.36
N LYS A 8 -2.81 -10.81 -4.38
CA LYS A 8 -2.77 -11.17 -2.96
C LYS A 8 -3.28 -9.98 -2.18
N LEU A 9 -4.31 -10.22 -1.38
CA LEU A 9 -4.86 -9.21 -0.47
C LEU A 9 -4.62 -9.68 0.96
N GLY A 10 -4.01 -8.80 1.76
CA GLY A 10 -3.80 -8.97 3.18
C GLY A 10 -4.51 -7.86 3.94
N PHE A 11 -5.24 -8.22 4.98
CA PHE A 11 -5.88 -7.28 5.88
C PHE A 11 -5.51 -7.65 7.31
N SER A 12 -5.17 -6.65 8.11
CA SER A 12 -4.90 -6.81 9.53
C SER A 12 -5.62 -5.69 10.28
N SER A 13 -6.39 -6.06 11.29
CA SER A 13 -7.05 -5.14 12.20
C SER A 13 -7.13 -5.82 13.56
N GLY A 14 -7.13 -5.03 14.61
CA GLY A 14 -7.29 -5.54 15.97
C GLY A 14 -8.05 -4.54 16.84
N TYR A 15 -8.57 -5.03 17.95
CA TYR A 15 -9.27 -4.23 18.95
C TYR A 15 -8.65 -4.54 20.31
N ASP A 16 -8.17 -3.51 21.00
CA ASP A 16 -7.60 -3.66 22.34
C ASP A 16 -8.73 -3.56 23.36
N LEU A 17 -9.01 -4.67 24.05
CA LEU A 17 -10.08 -4.76 25.05
C LEU A 17 -9.74 -4.05 26.36
N VAL A 18 -8.45 -3.80 26.64
CA VAL A 18 -8.01 -3.14 27.87
C VAL A 18 -8.03 -1.63 27.69
N ALA A 19 -7.56 -1.16 26.53
CA ALA A 19 -7.59 0.26 26.17
C ALA A 19 -8.94 0.71 25.57
N GLU A 20 -9.85 -0.23 25.27
CA GLU A 20 -11.11 -0.01 24.53
C GLU A 20 -10.92 0.68 23.16
N GLU A 21 -9.72 0.59 22.60
CA GLU A 21 -9.29 1.30 21.41
C GLU A 21 -9.12 0.38 20.19
N TRP A 22 -9.40 0.92 19.01
CA TRP A 22 -9.12 0.25 17.74
C TRP A 22 -7.63 0.34 17.43
N THR A 23 -6.98 -0.82 17.28
CA THR A 23 -5.59 -0.86 16.84
C THR A 23 -5.49 -0.48 15.35
N PRO A 24 -4.32 -0.02 14.88
CA PRO A 24 -4.17 0.41 13.50
C PRO A 24 -4.53 -0.69 12.50
N THR A 25 -5.51 -0.42 11.65
CA THR A 25 -5.90 -1.32 10.58
C THR A 25 -4.93 -1.14 9.41
N SER A 26 -4.35 -2.23 8.91
CA SER A 26 -3.48 -2.23 7.72
C SER A 26 -4.08 -3.08 6.61
N LEU A 27 -4.10 -2.54 5.40
CA LEU A 27 -4.49 -3.20 4.17
C LEU A 27 -3.28 -3.28 3.24
N ASN A 28 -3.07 -4.45 2.64
CA ASN A 28 -2.00 -4.72 1.69
C ASN A 28 -2.58 -5.41 0.46
N LEU A 29 -2.39 -4.82 -0.71
CA LEU A 29 -2.76 -5.38 -1.99
C LEU A 29 -1.50 -5.52 -2.84
N TYR A 30 -1.22 -6.73 -3.27
CA TYR A 30 -0.16 -7.05 -4.19
C TYR A 30 -0.76 -7.66 -5.45
N TRP A 31 -0.39 -7.16 -6.63
CA TRP A 31 -0.87 -7.68 -7.90
C TRP A 31 0.28 -7.83 -8.89
N ASP A 32 0.51 -9.07 -9.31
CA ASP A 32 1.49 -9.44 -10.34
C ASP A 32 0.80 -9.62 -11.69
N LEU A 33 1.19 -8.77 -12.62
CA LEU A 33 0.69 -8.60 -13.99
C LEU A 33 1.68 -9.13 -15.03
N HIS A 34 2.52 -10.11 -14.66
CA HIS A 34 3.55 -10.75 -15.49
C HIS A 34 4.79 -9.87 -15.73
N CYS A 35 4.62 -8.69 -16.32
CA CYS A 35 5.71 -7.74 -16.56
C CYS A 35 5.75 -6.60 -15.51
N TRP A 36 4.66 -6.40 -14.78
CA TRP A 36 4.47 -5.28 -13.87
C TRP A 36 4.05 -5.82 -12.50
N GLU A 37 4.57 -5.20 -11.44
CA GLU A 37 4.23 -5.51 -10.06
C GLU A 37 3.67 -4.27 -9.38
N PHE A 38 2.48 -4.42 -8.81
CA PHE A 38 1.81 -3.38 -8.05
C PHE A 38 1.80 -3.78 -6.59
N ASN A 39 2.24 -2.89 -5.72
CA ASN A 39 2.16 -3.06 -4.28
C ASN A 39 1.54 -1.80 -3.67
N PHE A 40 0.40 -1.98 -3.04
CA PHE A 40 -0.36 -0.94 -2.36
C PHE A 40 -0.52 -1.33 -0.90
N ASN A 41 0.01 -0.50 -0.01
CA ASN A 41 -0.10 -0.67 1.43
C ASN A 41 -0.73 0.59 2.03
N ILE A 42 -1.81 0.45 2.78
CA ILE A 42 -2.51 1.58 3.39
C ILE A 42 -2.89 1.25 4.83
N ILE A 43 -2.73 2.24 5.71
CA ILE A 43 -3.19 2.22 7.09
C ILE A 43 -4.30 3.26 7.23
N PRO A 44 -5.57 2.90 6.99
CA PRO A 44 -6.68 3.86 7.04
C PRO A 44 -7.09 4.27 8.46
N ILE A 45 -6.94 3.37 9.44
CA ILE A 45 -7.41 3.53 10.81
C ILE A 45 -6.20 3.37 11.73
N GLY A 46 -6.11 4.20 12.77
CA GLY A 46 -5.00 4.23 13.73
C GLY A 46 -4.31 5.59 13.82
N VAL A 47 -3.41 5.72 14.79
CA VAL A 47 -2.70 6.97 15.11
C VAL A 47 -1.83 7.45 13.95
N ARG A 48 -1.30 6.53 13.15
CA ARG A 48 -0.43 6.82 11.99
C ARG A 48 -1.07 6.38 10.69
N LYS A 49 -1.88 7.25 10.12
CA LYS A 49 -2.45 7.06 8.79
C LYS A 49 -1.38 7.30 7.72
N SER A 50 -1.19 6.32 6.87
CA SER A 50 -0.19 6.38 5.80
C SER A 50 -0.60 5.51 4.62
N PHE A 51 -0.16 5.89 3.43
CA PHE A 51 -0.28 5.04 2.26
C PHE A 51 1.04 4.99 1.50
N SER A 52 1.34 3.82 0.97
CA SER A 52 2.52 3.53 0.18
C SER A 52 2.06 2.80 -1.07
N PHE A 53 2.32 3.41 -2.22
CA PHE A 53 2.06 2.81 -3.51
C PHE A 53 3.39 2.67 -4.27
N ARG A 54 3.61 1.47 -4.81
CA ARG A 54 4.81 1.12 -5.57
C ARG A 54 4.41 0.37 -6.82
N ILE A 55 4.91 0.84 -7.96
CA ILE A 55 4.85 0.11 -9.22
C ILE A 55 6.28 -0.20 -9.64
N ASN A 56 6.55 -1.46 -9.97
CA ASN A 56 7.81 -1.88 -10.55
C ASN A 56 7.57 -2.62 -11.87
N VAL A 57 8.48 -2.48 -12.83
CA VAL A 57 8.51 -3.32 -14.04
C VAL A 57 9.49 -4.47 -13.77
N LYS A 58 9.01 -5.72 -13.90
CA LYS A 58 9.76 -6.97 -13.65
C LYS A 58 10.82 -7.24 -14.73
N ALA A 59 10.63 -6.71 -15.94
CA ALA A 59 11.56 -6.89 -17.05
C ALA A 59 12.89 -6.18 -16.76
N SER A 60 13.98 -6.96 -16.75
CA SER A 60 15.34 -6.49 -16.46
C SER A 60 15.88 -5.46 -17.45
N ILE A 61 15.20 -5.30 -18.61
CA ILE A 61 15.64 -4.48 -19.74
C ILE A 61 15.24 -3.00 -19.62
N LEU A 62 14.36 -2.63 -18.68
CA LEU A 62 13.96 -1.24 -18.43
C LEU A 62 13.88 -0.96 -16.92
N ARG A 63 15.04 -1.04 -16.23
CA ARG A 63 15.19 -0.65 -14.81
C ARG A 63 14.97 0.85 -14.53
N ASP A 64 14.64 1.65 -15.55
CA ASP A 64 14.70 3.11 -15.48
C ASP A 64 13.42 3.78 -14.97
N LEU A 65 12.34 3.01 -14.74
CA LEU A 65 11.07 3.55 -14.22
C LEU A 65 10.68 2.89 -12.89
N LYS A 66 11.42 3.19 -11.82
CA LYS A 66 11.00 2.89 -10.45
C LYS A 66 10.25 4.08 -9.87
N TYR A 67 8.92 4.05 -9.93
CA TYR A 67 8.08 5.08 -9.29
C TYR A 67 7.63 4.58 -7.91
N GLU A 68 8.19 5.19 -6.86
CA GLU A 68 7.85 4.92 -5.47
C GLU A 68 7.24 6.19 -4.85
N GLN A 69 5.97 6.14 -4.48
CA GLN A 69 5.32 7.26 -3.78
C GLN A 69 4.85 6.78 -2.40
N ARG A 70 5.46 7.36 -1.37
CA ARG A 70 5.07 7.20 0.04
C ARG A 70 4.54 8.52 0.52
N ARG A 71 3.28 8.58 0.94
CA ARG A 71 2.69 9.79 1.52
C ARG A 71 2.12 9.49 2.90
N PRO A 72 2.61 10.15 3.96
CA PRO A 72 1.91 10.19 5.23
C PRO A 72 0.63 11.00 5.04
N TYR A 73 -0.51 10.51 5.54
CA TYR A 73 -1.80 11.19 5.41
C TYR A 73 -2.34 11.42 6.81
N GLY A 74 -2.21 12.63 7.35
CA GLY A 74 -2.67 12.89 8.72
C GLY A 74 -2.24 14.24 9.28
N ASN A 75 -2.77 15.33 8.71
CA ASN A 75 -3.39 16.49 9.37
C ASN A 75 -3.65 17.55 8.28
N ASN A 76 -4.74 18.29 8.42
CA ASN A 76 -5.23 19.27 7.45
C ASN A 76 -4.18 20.36 7.14
N ASN A 77 -4.17 20.81 5.88
CA ASN A 77 -3.48 22.00 5.34
C ASN A 77 -1.96 21.94 5.15
N ASN A 78 -1.48 21.14 4.19
CA ASN A 78 -0.52 21.63 3.19
C ASN A 78 -0.23 20.55 2.15
N LEU A 79 -1.06 20.54 1.10
CA LEU A 79 -0.57 20.20 -0.23
C LEU A 79 0.25 21.40 -0.71
N LEU A 80 1.56 21.37 -0.50
CA LEU A 80 2.46 22.25 -1.22
C LEU A 80 3.40 21.37 -2.04
N PHE A 81 3.44 21.74 -3.32
CA PHE A 81 4.42 21.36 -4.32
C PHE A 81 5.84 21.47 -3.80
#